data_AF-A0A8J6R114-F1
#
_entry.id   AF-A0A8J6R114-F1
#
_cell.length_a   1.000
_cell.length_b   1.000
_cell.length_c   1.000
_cell.angle_alpha   90.00
_cell.angle_beta   90.00
_cell.angle_gamma   90.00
#
_symmetry.space_group_name_H-M   'P 1'
#
loop_
_entity.id
_entity.type
_entity.pdbx_description
1 polymer ?
#
loop_
_entity_poly.entity_id
_entity_poly.type
_entity_poly.pdbx_seq_one_letter_code
_entity_poly.pdbx_strand_id
1 'polypeptide(L)'
;MLIKTKAQWSFESELALETVVWENLESLFSLTPLKRQYQCQGEICDIVASDANKGLVILELKNTEDRYIVQQLTRYYDNLIQEKPWPSQIDYSKPVRLVAIAPSFHRHNFIDQKYLRLNLEFFTCKVLQSDEVFSLQLQSVETQESKILQLSYTQVQVSQSPDLPEPPQVLLDRLGGWPVEAQQSILRLRERILLADPRMQETVSGQSIYYGRGKQNCAELYFDKKQQSPILFLWLQLWRYEKNATGRHRIWTDWERILFWAHVPTGLGQVKTREEWRQIPENKWPRKHLEMGRRSLVADSFYSELSTRLGCKESTSSLIPIVDVALERWQTRL
;
A
#
# COMPACT_ATOMS: atom_id res chain seq x y z
N MET A 1 1.06 -7.70 -0.47
CA MET A 1 1.51 -7.96 0.93
C MET A 1 2.74 -8.85 0.97
N LEU A 2 2.64 -10.08 0.46
CA LEU A 2 3.78 -10.98 0.28
C LEU A 2 4.08 -11.14 -1.21
N ILE A 3 5.33 -11.44 -1.54
CA ILE A 3 5.76 -11.84 -2.88
C ILE A 3 6.58 -13.11 -2.80
N LYS A 4 6.46 -13.95 -3.83
CA LYS A 4 7.29 -15.14 -3.96
C LYS A 4 8.49 -14.84 -4.85
N THR A 5 9.68 -14.89 -4.27
CA THR A 5 10.93 -14.79 -5.02
C THR A 5 11.65 -16.14 -5.01
N LYS A 6 11.80 -16.74 -6.19
CA LYS A 6 12.31 -18.12 -6.35
C LYS A 6 11.48 -19.11 -5.52
N ALA A 7 12.00 -19.53 -4.37
CA ALA A 7 11.39 -20.51 -3.47
C ALA A 7 11.05 -19.93 -2.08
N GLN A 8 11.22 -18.61 -1.87
CA GLN A 8 11.00 -17.98 -0.58
C GLN A 8 9.97 -16.86 -0.67
N TRP A 9 9.11 -16.81 0.34
CA TRP A 9 8.18 -15.72 0.54
C TRP A 9 8.84 -14.59 1.32
N SER A 10 8.51 -13.36 0.95
CA SER A 10 8.98 -12.16 1.64
C SER A 10 7.93 -11.06 1.54
N PHE A 11 8.05 -10.04 2.37
CA PHE A 11 7.23 -8.84 2.24
C PHE A 11 7.59 -8.08 0.96
N GLU A 12 6.58 -7.61 0.24
CA GLU A 12 6.77 -6.89 -1.02
C GLU A 12 7.46 -5.53 -0.86
N SER A 13 7.44 -4.98 0.36
CA SER A 13 8.01 -3.68 0.72
C SER A 13 8.24 -3.56 2.22
N GLU A 14 9.05 -2.58 2.63
CA GLU A 14 9.21 -2.17 4.03
C GLU A 14 7.86 -1.78 4.64
N LEU A 15 7.02 -1.03 3.90
CA LEU A 15 5.69 -0.63 4.36
C LEU A 15 4.78 -1.83 4.67
N ALA A 16 4.88 -2.91 3.88
CA ALA A 16 4.10 -4.12 4.13
C ALA A 16 4.52 -4.81 5.44
N LEU A 17 5.83 -4.94 5.68
CA LEU A 17 6.36 -5.45 6.95
C LEU A 17 5.96 -4.55 8.13
N GLU A 18 6.17 -3.25 7.99
CA GLU A 18 5.83 -2.25 9.02
C GLU A 18 4.33 -2.26 9.34
N THR A 19 3.45 -2.42 8.35
CA THR A 19 2.00 -2.52 8.57
C THR A 19 1.67 -3.70 9.45
N VAL A 20 2.21 -4.88 9.12
CA VAL A 20 1.99 -6.10 9.93
C VAL A 20 2.53 -5.93 11.35
N VAL A 21 3.73 -5.39 11.51
CA VAL A 21 4.31 -5.19 12.84
C VAL A 21 3.50 -4.18 13.64
N TRP A 22 3.11 -3.05 13.03
CA TRP A 22 2.29 -2.01 13.66
C TRP A 22 0.97 -2.54 14.19
N GLU A 23 0.24 -3.30 13.37
CA GLU A 23 -1.07 -3.88 13.72
C GLU A 23 -0.97 -4.95 14.82
N ASN A 24 0.24 -5.47 15.07
CA ASN A 24 0.50 -6.57 16.01
C ASN A 24 1.55 -6.23 17.07
N LEU A 25 1.77 -4.93 17.36
CA LEU A 25 2.78 -4.49 18.35
C LEU A 25 2.54 -5.07 19.75
N GLU A 26 1.29 -5.14 20.18
CA GLU A 26 0.92 -5.65 21.49
C GLU A 26 1.19 -7.16 21.61
N SER A 27 0.80 -7.94 20.60
CA SER A 27 1.02 -9.40 20.59
C SER A 27 2.48 -9.77 20.38
N LEU A 28 3.20 -9.02 19.52
CA LEU A 28 4.62 -9.28 19.23
C LEU A 28 5.54 -8.77 20.32
N PHE A 29 5.29 -7.62 20.93
CA PHE A 29 6.26 -6.97 21.82
C PHE A 29 5.67 -6.48 23.15
N SER A 30 4.37 -6.67 23.39
CA SER A 30 3.66 -6.10 24.54
C SER A 30 3.86 -4.58 24.63
N LEU A 31 3.85 -3.93 23.47
CA LEU A 31 4.02 -2.48 23.33
C LEU A 31 2.69 -1.82 23.00
N THR A 32 2.46 -0.65 23.57
CA THR A 32 1.34 0.22 23.21
C THR A 32 1.77 1.16 22.07
N PRO A 33 1.08 1.16 20.92
CA PRO A 33 1.42 2.05 19.80
C PRO A 33 1.23 3.52 20.17
N LEU A 34 2.21 4.36 19.84
CA LEU A 34 2.08 5.83 19.95
C LEU A 34 1.91 6.45 18.57
N LYS A 35 2.84 6.17 17.66
CA LYS A 35 2.83 6.76 16.33
C LYS A 35 3.58 5.91 15.32
N ARG A 36 3.00 5.82 14.12
CA ARG A 36 3.60 5.24 12.93
C ARG A 36 4.07 6.37 12.00
N GLN A 37 5.22 6.20 11.33
CA GLN A 37 5.83 7.17 10.42
C GLN A 37 5.92 8.57 11.05
N TYR A 38 6.48 8.66 12.27
CA TYR A 38 6.57 9.92 13.00
C TYR A 38 7.67 10.81 12.42
N GLN A 39 7.31 12.00 11.95
CA GLN A 39 8.27 12.96 11.43
C GLN A 39 8.87 13.78 12.59
N CYS A 40 10.19 13.75 12.73
CA CYS A 40 10.92 14.46 13.78
C CYS A 40 12.26 14.99 13.22
N GLN A 41 12.49 16.30 13.31
CA GLN A 41 13.70 16.97 12.80
C GLN A 41 14.08 16.62 11.34
N GLY A 42 13.07 16.46 10.47
CA GLY A 42 13.28 16.14 9.05
C GLY A 42 13.50 14.65 8.73
N GLU A 43 13.60 13.81 9.76
CA GLU A 43 13.64 12.36 9.66
C GLU A 43 12.24 11.75 9.87
N ILE A 44 12.05 10.49 9.48
CA ILE A 44 10.79 9.75 9.66
C ILE A 44 11.09 8.45 10.40
N CYS A 45 10.60 8.33 11.63
CA CYS A 45 10.70 7.11 12.43
C CYS A 45 9.61 6.13 11.99
N ASP A 46 9.95 4.88 11.68
CA ASP A 46 8.96 3.87 11.27
C ASP A 46 7.87 3.69 12.32
N ILE A 47 8.25 3.30 13.54
CA ILE A 47 7.30 3.08 14.63
C ILE A 47 7.85 3.62 15.95
N VAL A 48 7.00 4.33 16.68
CA VAL A 48 7.22 4.75 18.06
C VAL A 48 6.12 4.18 18.95
N ALA A 49 6.51 3.61 20.08
CA ALA A 49 5.64 2.92 21.01
C ALA A 49 6.07 3.16 22.47
N SER A 50 5.24 2.71 23.41
CA SER A 50 5.56 2.68 24.84
C SER A 50 5.51 1.26 25.39
N ASP A 51 6.44 0.91 26.29
CA ASP A 51 6.33 -0.33 27.06
C ASP A 51 5.35 -0.18 28.25
N ALA A 52 5.13 -1.28 28.98
CA ALA A 52 4.24 -1.32 30.15
C ALA A 52 4.64 -0.34 31.27
N ASN A 53 5.90 0.11 31.30
CA ASN A 53 6.42 1.06 32.28
C ASN A 53 6.46 2.50 31.75
N LYS A 54 5.78 2.78 30.63
CA LYS A 54 5.84 4.07 29.91
C LYS A 54 7.23 4.43 29.40
N GLY A 55 8.13 3.46 29.27
CA GLY A 55 9.42 3.63 28.61
C GLY A 55 9.23 3.81 27.10
N LEU A 56 10.03 4.70 26.50
CA LEU A 56 10.00 4.93 25.06
C LEU A 56 10.62 3.73 24.32
N VAL A 57 9.93 3.26 23.28
CA VAL A 57 10.44 2.23 22.36
C VAL A 57 10.40 2.76 20.94
N ILE A 58 11.52 2.68 20.23
CA ILE A 58 11.68 3.13 18.85
C ILE A 58 12.02 1.91 18.02
N LEU A 59 11.22 1.63 16.99
CA LEU A 59 11.45 0.52 16.08
C LEU A 59 11.78 1.05 14.69
N GLU A 60 12.79 0.45 14.07
CA GLU A 60 13.16 0.68 12.67
C GLU A 60 13.15 -0.67 11.94
N LEU A 61 12.53 -0.68 10.76
CA LEU A 61 12.33 -1.90 10.00
C LEU A 61 12.99 -1.80 8.63
N LYS A 62 13.55 -2.92 8.18
CA LYS A 62 14.07 -3.08 6.82
C LYS A 62 13.55 -4.38 6.23
N ASN A 63 13.20 -4.36 4.96
CA ASN A 63 12.80 -5.57 4.22
C ASN A 63 13.98 -6.25 3.51
N THR A 64 15.18 -5.68 3.62
CA THR A 64 16.46 -6.23 3.17
C THR A 64 17.54 -5.96 4.22
N GLU A 65 18.73 -6.53 4.04
CA GLU A 65 19.89 -6.12 4.85
C GLU A 65 20.20 -4.64 4.63
N ASP A 66 20.41 -3.91 5.72
CA ASP A 66 20.86 -2.52 5.69
C ASP A 66 22.07 -2.32 6.62
N ARG A 67 22.95 -1.41 6.24
CA ARG A 67 24.21 -1.14 6.95
C ARG A 67 24.17 0.09 7.85
N TYR A 68 23.04 0.79 7.90
CA TYR A 68 22.84 2.09 8.54
C TYR A 68 21.68 2.13 9.54
N ILE A 69 20.98 1.01 9.76
CA ILE A 69 19.81 0.90 10.63
C ILE A 69 20.10 1.34 12.08
N VAL A 70 21.29 1.04 12.59
CA VAL A 70 21.71 1.47 13.94
C VAL A 70 21.87 2.99 13.98
N GLN A 71 22.50 3.58 12.97
CA GLN A 71 22.69 5.02 12.85
C GLN A 71 21.35 5.75 12.65
N GLN A 72 20.36 5.13 12.00
CA GLN A 72 19.01 5.67 11.91
C GLN A 72 18.34 5.70 13.29
N LEU A 73 18.34 4.57 14.01
CA LEU A 73 17.78 4.48 15.36
C LEU A 73 18.41 5.47 16.34
N THR A 74 19.73 5.70 16.26
CA THR A 74 20.40 6.67 17.14
C THR A 74 20.03 8.12 16.82
N ARG A 75 19.82 8.48 15.55
CA ARG A 75 19.29 9.81 15.17
C ARG A 75 17.87 10.01 15.69
N TYR A 76 17.01 9.00 15.55
CA TYR A 76 15.63 9.07 16.06
C TYR A 76 15.59 9.19 17.57
N TYR A 77 16.44 8.44 18.27
CA TYR A 77 16.62 8.55 19.71
C TYR A 77 16.95 9.99 20.13
N ASP A 78 17.98 10.59 19.53
CA ASP A 78 18.41 11.95 19.88
C ASP A 78 17.28 12.96 19.65
N ASN A 79 16.63 12.89 18.48
CA ASN A 79 15.53 13.76 18.13
C ASN A 79 14.35 13.65 19.12
N LEU A 80 13.94 12.42 19.47
CA LEU A 80 12.79 12.18 20.36
C LEU A 80 13.06 12.53 21.83
N ILE A 81 14.30 12.38 22.30
CA ILE A 81 14.69 12.79 23.65
C ILE A 81 14.75 14.32 23.78
N GLN A 82 15.14 15.01 22.71
CA GLN A 82 15.14 16.48 22.68
C GLN A 82 13.71 17.04 22.59
N GLU A 83 12.88 16.50 21.70
CA GLU A 83 11.54 17.04 21.43
C GLU A 83 10.49 16.64 22.50
N LYS A 84 10.60 15.42 23.04
CA LYS A 84 9.67 14.84 24.02
C LYS A 84 8.18 15.00 23.65
N PRO A 85 7.74 14.51 22.49
CA PRO A 85 6.40 14.79 21.96
C PRO A 85 5.23 14.19 22.76
N TRP A 86 5.46 13.18 23.62
CA TRP A 86 4.39 12.50 24.38
C TRP A 86 4.62 12.52 25.90
N PRO A 87 4.70 13.69 26.56
CA PRO A 87 5.07 13.78 27.98
C PRO A 87 4.04 13.16 28.94
N SER A 88 2.79 12.97 28.52
CA SER A 88 1.75 12.31 29.31
C SER A 88 1.74 10.79 29.16
N GLN A 89 2.31 10.26 28.07
CA GLN A 89 2.30 8.84 27.73
C GLN A 89 3.67 8.17 27.97
N ILE A 90 4.76 8.95 27.89
CA ILE A 90 6.14 8.49 28.06
C ILE A 90 6.78 9.11 29.29
N ASP A 91 7.40 8.28 30.12
CA ASP A 91 8.34 8.69 31.14
C ASP A 91 9.75 8.73 30.55
N TYR A 92 10.18 9.92 30.10
CA TYR A 92 11.49 10.15 29.50
C TYR A 92 12.67 10.01 30.48
N SER A 93 12.41 9.75 31.75
CA SER A 93 13.46 9.38 32.72
C SER A 93 13.86 7.89 32.62
N LYS A 94 13.01 7.06 31.99
CA LYS A 94 13.27 5.64 31.79
C LYS A 94 14.26 5.40 30.64
N PRO A 95 15.02 4.29 30.67
CA PRO A 95 15.85 3.88 29.54
C PRO A 95 15.00 3.69 28.28
N VAL A 96 15.48 4.25 27.16
CA VAL A 96 14.84 4.04 25.85
C VAL A 96 15.30 2.70 25.28
N ARG A 97 14.36 1.97 24.67
CA ARG A 97 14.63 0.74 23.93
C ARG A 97 14.63 1.04 22.43
N LEU A 98 15.65 0.55 21.74
CA LEU A 98 15.78 0.60 20.29
C LEU A 98 15.63 -0.82 19.76
N VAL A 99 14.77 -1.00 18.77
CA VAL A 99 14.51 -2.32 18.19
C VAL A 99 14.73 -2.22 16.68
N ALA A 100 15.61 -3.05 16.16
CA ALA A 100 15.83 -3.16 14.73
C ALA A 100 15.24 -4.48 14.22
N ILE A 101 14.45 -4.43 13.15
CA ILE A 101 13.84 -5.61 12.53
C ILE A 101 14.28 -5.69 11.07
N ALA A 102 14.99 -6.76 10.69
CA ALA A 102 15.45 -6.97 9.31
C ALA A 102 15.61 -8.46 8.98
N PRO A 103 15.67 -8.90 7.71
CA PRO A 103 15.94 -10.31 7.39
C PRO A 103 17.31 -10.79 7.87
N SER A 104 18.29 -9.89 7.83
CA SER A 104 19.66 -10.08 8.32
C SER A 104 20.27 -8.73 8.69
N PHE A 105 21.39 -8.76 9.40
CA PHE A 105 22.13 -7.56 9.80
C PHE A 105 23.56 -7.61 9.26
N HIS A 106 24.00 -6.48 8.70
CA HIS A 106 25.37 -6.33 8.23
C HIS A 106 26.37 -6.32 9.41
N ARG A 107 27.61 -6.77 9.19
CA ARG A 107 28.68 -6.79 10.24
C ARG A 107 28.87 -5.45 10.96
N HIS A 108 28.62 -4.33 10.27
CA HIS A 108 28.76 -2.99 10.85
C HIS A 108 27.70 -2.73 11.93
N ASN A 109 26.47 -3.21 11.75
CA ASN A 109 25.42 -3.06 12.76
C ASN A 109 25.83 -3.74 14.08
N PHE A 110 26.50 -4.90 14.00
CA PHE A 110 27.03 -5.59 15.17
C PHE A 110 28.20 -4.85 15.83
N ILE A 111 29.08 -4.22 15.03
CA ILE A 111 30.14 -3.35 15.56
C ILE A 111 29.50 -2.17 16.28
N ASP A 112 28.53 -1.52 15.66
CA ASP A 112 27.83 -0.37 16.24
C ASP A 112 27.12 -0.78 17.53
N GLN A 113 26.36 -1.88 17.53
CA GLN A 113 25.70 -2.43 18.73
C GLN A 113 26.71 -2.70 19.86
N LYS A 114 27.87 -3.31 19.54
CA LYS A 114 28.91 -3.63 20.53
C LYS A 114 29.44 -2.41 21.28
N TYR A 115 29.51 -1.25 20.63
CA TYR A 115 30.04 -0.02 21.22
C TYR A 115 28.95 0.99 21.61
N LEU A 116 27.70 0.73 21.23
CA LEU A 116 26.56 1.56 21.59
C LEU A 116 26.24 1.40 23.08
N ARG A 117 25.93 2.52 23.74
CA ARG A 117 25.55 2.56 25.17
C ARG A 117 24.03 2.51 25.39
N LEU A 118 23.26 2.56 24.31
CA LEU A 118 21.80 2.51 24.32
C LEU A 118 21.34 1.06 24.27
N ASN A 119 20.14 0.80 24.79
CA ASN A 119 19.55 -0.53 24.77
C ASN A 119 19.02 -0.83 23.36
N LEU A 120 19.80 -1.59 22.57
CA LEU A 120 19.51 -1.94 21.19
C LEU A 120 19.34 -3.46 21.02
N GLU A 121 18.18 -3.85 20.52
CA GLU A 121 17.77 -5.23 20.28
C GLU A 121 17.68 -5.50 18.77
N PHE A 122 18.23 -6.62 18.31
CA PHE A 122 18.09 -7.07 16.92
C PHE A 122 17.13 -8.24 16.79
N PHE A 123 16.16 -8.11 15.88
CA PHE A 123 15.26 -9.19 15.51
C PHE A 123 15.40 -9.50 14.02
N THR A 124 15.64 -10.77 13.70
CA THR A 124 15.55 -11.23 12.32
C THR A 124 14.10 -11.53 11.95
N CYS A 125 13.66 -11.15 10.75
CA CYS A 125 12.31 -11.44 10.26
C CYS A 125 12.31 -12.42 9.07
N LYS A 126 11.43 -13.42 9.10
CA LYS A 126 11.22 -14.38 8.00
C LYS A 126 9.75 -14.69 7.82
N VAL A 127 9.34 -14.96 6.57
CA VAL A 127 8.01 -15.47 6.27
C VAL A 127 8.12 -16.99 6.11
N LEU A 128 7.39 -17.72 6.94
CA LEU A 128 7.26 -19.17 6.90
C LEU A 128 5.95 -19.54 6.22
N GLN A 129 5.98 -20.61 5.44
CA GLN A 129 4.79 -21.23 4.87
C GLN A 129 4.71 -22.67 5.39
N SER A 130 3.58 -23.03 5.99
CA SER A 130 3.19 -24.40 6.28
C SER A 130 1.81 -24.63 5.67
N ASP A 131 1.73 -25.50 4.67
CA ASP A 131 0.53 -25.71 3.87
C ASP A 131 0.02 -24.38 3.26
N GLU A 132 -1.22 -24.00 3.55
CA GLU A 132 -1.84 -22.73 3.11
C GLU A 132 -1.68 -21.60 4.14
N VAL A 133 -1.01 -21.85 5.26
CA VAL A 133 -0.83 -20.88 6.35
C VAL A 133 0.51 -20.18 6.24
N PHE A 134 0.46 -18.86 6.27
CA PHE A 134 1.62 -17.97 6.26
C PHE A 134 1.84 -17.38 7.64
N SER A 135 3.09 -17.34 8.08
CA SER A 135 3.46 -16.77 9.38
C SER A 135 4.70 -15.90 9.29
N LEU A 136 4.70 -14.78 9.99
CA LEU A 136 5.90 -13.99 10.28
C LEU A 136 6.59 -14.58 11.51
N GLN A 137 7.84 -14.98 11.35
CA GLN A 137 8.74 -15.30 12.46
C GLN A 137 9.66 -14.12 12.72
N LEU A 138 9.66 -13.63 13.97
CA LEU A 138 10.65 -12.69 14.49
C LEU A 138 11.55 -13.42 15.49
N GLN A 139 12.85 -13.46 15.24
CA GLN A 139 13.80 -14.15 16.13
C GLN A 139 14.83 -13.16 16.68
N SER A 140 14.93 -13.04 18.01
CA SER A 140 15.98 -12.23 18.65
C SER A 140 17.35 -12.79 18.30
N VAL A 141 18.27 -11.92 17.90
CA VAL A 141 19.65 -12.32 17.60
C VAL A 141 20.41 -12.66 18.88
N GLU A 142 20.09 -11.98 19.99
CA GLU A 142 20.77 -12.13 21.27
C GLU A 142 20.29 -13.38 22.02
N THR A 143 18.97 -13.56 22.16
CA THR A 143 18.40 -14.64 22.97
C THR A 143 18.02 -15.87 22.16
N GLN A 144 17.99 -15.76 20.83
CA GLN A 144 17.46 -16.78 19.90
C GLN A 144 15.97 -17.10 20.07
N GLU A 145 15.27 -16.39 20.97
CA GLU A 145 13.83 -16.54 21.17
C GLU A 145 13.07 -16.13 19.91
N SER A 146 12.08 -16.94 19.54
CA SER A 146 11.24 -16.70 18.36
C SER A 146 9.82 -16.34 18.76
N LYS A 147 9.28 -15.36 18.05
CA LYS A 147 7.88 -14.96 18.09
C LYS A 147 7.26 -15.26 16.74
N ILE A 148 6.09 -15.89 16.73
CA ILE A 148 5.41 -16.28 15.50
C ILE A 148 4.05 -15.61 15.48
N LEU A 149 3.77 -14.95 14.35
CA LEU A 149 2.50 -14.29 14.08
C LEU A 149 1.93 -14.87 12.79
N GLN A 150 0.72 -15.42 12.85
CA GLN A 150 0.01 -15.84 11.65
C GLN A 150 -0.40 -14.60 10.83
N LEU A 151 -0.13 -14.64 9.53
CA LEU A 151 -0.45 -13.58 8.59
C LEU A 151 -1.84 -13.79 8.02
N SER A 152 -2.61 -12.71 7.91
CA SER A 152 -3.85 -12.66 7.12
C SER A 152 -3.52 -12.58 5.63
N TYR A 153 -2.90 -13.64 5.10
CA TYR A 153 -2.56 -13.80 3.69
C TYR A 153 -3.03 -15.16 3.22
N THR A 154 -3.67 -15.20 2.06
CA THR A 154 -4.11 -16.44 1.41
C THR A 154 -3.55 -16.48 0.00
N GLN A 155 -2.95 -17.60 -0.38
CA GLN A 155 -2.53 -17.78 -1.76
C GLN A 155 -3.78 -17.83 -2.65
N VAL A 156 -3.89 -16.88 -3.57
CA VAL A 156 -5.04 -16.78 -4.46
C VAL A 156 -5.06 -17.97 -5.40
N GLN A 157 -6.03 -18.87 -5.23
CA GLN A 157 -6.30 -19.94 -6.17
C GLN A 157 -7.27 -19.46 -7.24
N VAL A 158 -6.94 -19.71 -8.51
CA VAL A 158 -7.79 -19.34 -9.64
C VAL A 158 -8.21 -20.60 -10.35
N SER A 159 -9.52 -20.80 -10.48
CA SER A 159 -10.06 -21.83 -11.36
C SER A 159 -9.69 -21.46 -12.81
N GLN A 160 -8.92 -22.32 -13.47
CA GLN A 160 -8.52 -22.08 -14.85
C GLN A 160 -9.76 -22.10 -15.76
N SER A 161 -9.98 -21.00 -16.47
CA SER A 161 -10.88 -20.98 -17.62
C SER A 161 -10.05 -21.37 -18.86
N PRO A 162 -10.49 -22.35 -19.66
CA PRO A 162 -9.75 -22.77 -20.85
C PRO A 162 -9.62 -21.65 -21.90
N ASP A 163 -10.49 -20.63 -21.83
CA ASP A 163 -10.53 -19.52 -22.79
C ASP A 163 -9.64 -18.33 -22.38
N LEU A 164 -8.98 -18.40 -21.22
CA LEU A 164 -8.17 -17.29 -20.70
C LEU A 164 -6.74 -17.70 -20.33
N PRO A 165 -5.75 -16.83 -20.61
CA PRO A 165 -4.42 -17.03 -20.08
C PRO A 165 -4.43 -16.96 -18.55
N GLU A 166 -3.52 -17.69 -17.93
CA GLU A 166 -3.33 -17.64 -16.48
C GLU A 166 -3.04 -16.20 -16.02
N PRO A 167 -3.61 -15.77 -14.88
CA PRO A 167 -3.23 -14.51 -14.27
C PRO A 167 -1.72 -14.43 -14.03
N PRO A 168 -1.07 -13.26 -14.25
CA PRO A 168 0.33 -13.09 -13.94
C PRO A 168 0.57 -13.37 -12.46
N GLN A 169 1.64 -14.09 -12.12
CA GLN A 169 1.95 -14.41 -10.72
C GLN A 169 2.04 -13.15 -9.84
N VAL A 170 2.54 -12.06 -10.41
CA VAL A 170 2.60 -10.75 -9.74
C VAL A 170 1.23 -10.22 -9.34
N LEU A 171 0.17 -10.48 -10.11
CA LEU A 171 -1.20 -10.14 -9.73
C LEU A 171 -1.62 -10.96 -8.50
N LEU A 172 -1.44 -12.28 -8.55
CA LEU A 172 -1.86 -13.20 -7.48
C LEU A 172 -1.15 -12.91 -6.16
N ASP A 173 0.17 -12.73 -6.20
CA ASP A 173 0.99 -12.40 -5.03
C ASP A 173 0.51 -11.11 -4.35
N ARG A 174 0.21 -10.08 -5.14
CA ARG A 174 -0.25 -8.79 -4.62
C ARG A 174 -1.67 -8.88 -4.06
N LEU A 175 -2.53 -9.68 -4.67
CA LEU A 175 -3.90 -9.93 -4.21
C LEU A 175 -3.97 -10.78 -2.94
N GLY A 176 -2.99 -11.65 -2.65
CA GLY A 176 -3.13 -12.59 -1.54
C GLY A 176 -3.28 -11.96 -0.15
N GLY A 177 -2.93 -10.68 0.02
CA GLY A 177 -3.17 -9.93 1.26
C GLY A 177 -4.53 -9.23 1.34
N TRP A 178 -5.42 -9.47 0.37
CA TRP A 178 -6.72 -8.79 0.25
C TRP A 178 -7.87 -9.67 0.75
N PRO A 179 -9.00 -9.10 1.19
CA PRO A 179 -10.22 -9.86 1.45
C PRO A 179 -10.63 -10.68 0.23
N VAL A 180 -11.11 -11.91 0.46
CA VAL A 180 -11.46 -12.87 -0.60
C VAL A 180 -12.46 -12.27 -1.59
N GLU A 181 -13.42 -11.48 -1.10
CA GLU A 181 -14.43 -10.80 -1.91
C GLU A 181 -13.81 -9.79 -2.89
N ALA A 182 -12.80 -9.05 -2.43
CA ALA A 182 -12.07 -8.09 -3.26
C ALA A 182 -11.19 -8.81 -4.29
N GLN A 183 -10.50 -9.89 -3.88
CA GLN A 183 -9.73 -10.75 -4.79
C GLN A 183 -10.63 -11.26 -5.93
N GLN A 184 -11.78 -11.85 -5.59
CA GLN A 184 -12.75 -12.36 -6.56
C GLN A 184 -13.29 -11.27 -7.49
N SER A 185 -13.58 -10.08 -6.96
CA SER A 185 -14.07 -8.95 -7.75
C SER A 185 -13.04 -8.48 -8.77
N ILE A 186 -11.76 -8.40 -8.38
CA ILE A 186 -10.66 -8.03 -9.29
C ILE A 186 -10.43 -9.12 -10.36
N LEU A 187 -10.51 -10.40 -9.99
CA LEU A 187 -10.37 -11.49 -10.95
C LEU A 187 -11.53 -11.54 -11.96
N ARG A 188 -12.77 -11.31 -11.51
CA ARG A 188 -13.94 -11.18 -12.42
C ARG A 188 -13.80 -9.98 -13.36
N LEU A 189 -13.27 -8.87 -12.84
CA LEU A 189 -12.97 -7.69 -13.66
C LEU A 189 -11.95 -8.03 -14.75
N ARG A 190 -10.85 -8.70 -14.39
CA ARG A 190 -9.83 -9.18 -15.36
C ARG A 190 -10.46 -10.07 -16.42
N GLU A 191 -11.21 -11.09 -16.01
CA GLU A 191 -11.87 -12.02 -16.93
C GLU A 191 -12.77 -11.28 -17.92
N ARG A 192 -13.61 -10.37 -17.43
CA ARG A 192 -14.49 -9.58 -18.29
C ARG A 192 -13.73 -8.73 -19.30
N ILE A 193 -12.62 -8.12 -18.91
CA ILE A 193 -11.79 -7.30 -19.80
C ILE A 193 -11.13 -8.17 -20.88
N LEU A 194 -10.56 -9.32 -20.50
CA LEU A 194 -9.86 -10.19 -21.44
C LEU A 194 -10.79 -10.90 -22.43
N LEU A 195 -12.01 -11.24 -22.01
CA LEU A 195 -13.02 -11.84 -22.88
C LEU A 195 -13.71 -10.83 -23.80
N ALA A 196 -13.54 -9.52 -23.57
CA ALA A 196 -14.23 -8.48 -24.34
C ALA A 196 -13.83 -8.43 -25.82
N ASP A 197 -12.57 -8.76 -26.15
CA ASP A 197 -12.06 -8.79 -27.52
C ASP A 197 -10.82 -9.71 -27.60
N PRO A 198 -10.70 -10.58 -28.62
CA PRO A 198 -9.56 -11.50 -28.76
C PRO A 198 -8.21 -10.80 -28.95
N ARG A 199 -8.20 -9.50 -29.27
CA ARG A 199 -6.98 -8.69 -29.41
C ARG A 199 -6.53 -8.07 -28.09
N MET A 200 -7.30 -8.25 -27.01
CA MET A 200 -6.96 -7.74 -25.68
C MET A 200 -5.72 -8.45 -25.14
N GLN A 201 -4.78 -7.68 -24.62
CA GLN A 201 -3.54 -8.17 -24.03
C GLN A 201 -3.41 -7.68 -22.60
N GLU A 202 -2.90 -8.55 -21.74
CA GLU A 202 -2.48 -8.21 -20.39
C GLU A 202 -0.97 -8.04 -20.36
N THR A 203 -0.50 -6.85 -19.95
CA THR A 203 0.94 -6.54 -19.93
C THR A 203 1.36 -6.04 -18.56
N VAL A 204 2.31 -6.73 -17.93
CA VAL A 204 2.91 -6.30 -16.66
C VAL A 204 4.06 -5.33 -16.93
N SER A 205 4.02 -4.17 -16.27
CA SER A 205 5.11 -3.18 -16.32
C SER A 205 5.28 -2.51 -14.96
N GLY A 206 6.30 -2.95 -14.22
CA GLY A 206 6.60 -2.42 -12.89
C GLY A 206 5.47 -2.64 -11.89
N GLN A 207 4.85 -1.54 -11.43
CA GLN A 207 3.72 -1.55 -10.50
C GLN A 207 2.37 -1.68 -11.19
N SER A 208 2.32 -1.60 -12.52
CA SER A 208 1.09 -1.60 -13.30
C SER A 208 0.88 -2.94 -14.02
N ILE A 209 -0.37 -3.34 -14.13
CA ILE A 209 -0.86 -4.36 -15.05
C ILE A 209 -1.84 -3.66 -15.99
N TYR A 210 -1.45 -3.55 -17.25
CA TYR A 210 -2.24 -2.88 -18.29
C TYR A 210 -3.07 -3.88 -19.06
N TYR A 211 -4.27 -3.44 -19.45
CA TYR A 211 -5.16 -4.17 -20.33
C TYR A 211 -5.44 -3.33 -21.58
N GLY A 212 -5.08 -3.86 -22.75
CA GLY A 212 -5.23 -3.16 -24.02
C GLY A 212 -4.45 -3.82 -25.14
N ARG A 213 -4.07 -3.04 -26.15
CA ARG A 213 -3.23 -3.51 -27.26
C ARG A 213 -2.19 -2.45 -27.59
N GLY A 214 -0.92 -2.83 -27.51
CA GLY A 214 0.20 -1.92 -27.75
C GLY A 214 0.16 -0.70 -26.81
N LYS A 215 -0.02 0.50 -27.37
CA LYS A 215 -0.09 1.76 -26.58
C LYS A 215 -1.52 2.17 -26.21
N GLN A 216 -2.53 1.45 -26.69
CA GLN A 216 -3.93 1.76 -26.43
C GLN A 216 -4.44 0.87 -25.29
N ASN A 217 -4.57 1.47 -24.10
CA ASN A 217 -5.08 0.78 -22.91
C ASN A 217 -6.55 1.14 -22.66
N CYS A 218 -7.32 0.20 -22.12
CA CYS A 218 -8.68 0.42 -21.61
C CYS A 218 -8.69 0.48 -20.08
N ALA A 219 -7.83 -0.30 -19.43
CA ALA A 219 -7.74 -0.40 -17.98
C ALA A 219 -6.30 -0.60 -17.51
N GLU A 220 -6.05 -0.25 -16.26
CA GLU A 220 -4.79 -0.49 -15.56
C GLU A 220 -5.08 -0.79 -14.09
N LEU A 221 -4.51 -1.87 -13.57
CA LEU A 221 -4.38 -2.11 -12.13
C LEU A 221 -3.00 -1.65 -11.68
N TYR A 222 -2.95 -0.63 -10.84
CA TYR A 222 -1.74 -0.06 -10.30
C TYR A 222 -1.59 -0.40 -8.82
N PHE A 223 -0.42 -0.93 -8.43
CA PHE A 223 -0.12 -1.33 -7.07
C PHE A 223 0.90 -0.36 -6.46
N ASP A 224 0.39 0.67 -5.81
CA ASP A 224 1.21 1.66 -5.12
C ASP A 224 1.83 1.02 -3.87
N LYS A 225 3.16 1.06 -3.75
CA LYS A 225 3.85 0.61 -2.53
C LYS A 225 3.42 1.37 -1.28
N LYS A 226 2.86 2.57 -1.43
CA LYS A 226 2.43 3.45 -0.33
C LYS A 226 0.97 3.27 0.08
N GLN A 227 0.15 2.65 -0.77
CA GLN A 227 -1.25 2.42 -0.48
C GLN A 227 -1.47 0.94 -0.24
N GLN A 228 -2.36 0.64 0.69
CA GLN A 228 -2.75 -0.74 0.92
C GLN A 228 -3.52 -1.27 -0.30
N SER A 229 -4.39 -0.44 -0.90
CA SER A 229 -5.28 -0.82 -2.01
C SER A 229 -4.70 -0.72 -3.41
N PRO A 230 -4.94 -1.73 -4.28
CA PRO A 230 -4.76 -1.55 -5.70
C PRO A 230 -5.62 -0.37 -6.18
N ILE A 231 -5.13 0.31 -7.20
CA ILE A 231 -5.78 1.46 -7.80
C ILE A 231 -6.19 1.05 -9.21
N LEU A 232 -7.48 1.17 -9.49
CA LEU A 232 -7.99 1.00 -10.84
C LEU A 232 -7.90 2.33 -11.60
N PHE A 233 -7.31 2.27 -12.79
CA PHE A 233 -7.43 3.32 -13.78
C PHE A 233 -8.20 2.82 -14.99
N LEU A 234 -9.07 3.67 -15.53
CA LEU A 234 -9.86 3.41 -16.75
C LEU A 234 -9.66 4.52 -17.76
N TRP A 235 -9.60 4.16 -19.04
CA TRP A 235 -9.53 5.13 -20.14
C TRP A 235 -10.95 5.49 -20.57
N LEU A 236 -11.47 6.59 -20.02
CA LEU A 236 -12.83 7.09 -20.23
C LEU A 236 -12.86 8.43 -20.98
N GLN A 237 -14.02 8.81 -21.52
CA GLN A 237 -14.18 10.10 -22.21
C GLN A 237 -13.84 11.28 -21.28
N LEU A 238 -13.10 12.24 -21.82
CA LEU A 238 -12.87 13.51 -21.15
C LEU A 238 -14.09 14.41 -21.31
N TRP A 239 -14.66 14.84 -20.18
CA TRP A 239 -15.82 15.74 -20.15
C TRP A 239 -15.60 17.02 -20.98
N ARG A 240 -14.45 17.68 -20.82
CA ARG A 240 -14.24 19.07 -21.25
C ARG A 240 -13.67 19.24 -22.67
N TYR A 241 -13.62 18.18 -23.46
CA TYR A 241 -13.05 18.23 -24.80
C TYR A 241 -14.16 17.99 -25.83
N GLU A 242 -14.33 18.95 -26.75
CA GLU A 242 -15.33 18.91 -27.83
C GLU A 242 -15.11 17.75 -28.80
N LYS A 243 -13.87 17.27 -28.90
CA LYS A 243 -13.50 16.04 -29.59
C LYS A 243 -13.64 14.91 -28.59
N ASN A 244 -14.19 13.75 -28.99
CA ASN A 244 -14.33 12.50 -28.21
C ASN A 244 -13.00 11.93 -27.66
N ALA A 245 -12.24 12.75 -26.97
CA ALA A 245 -10.96 12.48 -26.37
C ALA A 245 -11.17 11.58 -25.16
N THR A 246 -10.21 10.70 -24.94
CA THR A 246 -10.23 9.78 -23.80
C THR A 246 -9.00 10.08 -22.99
N GLY A 247 -9.18 10.07 -21.68
CA GLY A 247 -8.12 10.24 -20.72
C GLY A 247 -8.14 9.11 -19.71
N ARG A 248 -7.01 8.93 -19.06
CA ARG A 248 -6.85 8.00 -17.95
C ARG A 248 -7.50 8.58 -16.71
N HIS A 249 -8.45 7.87 -16.12
CA HIS A 249 -9.16 8.28 -14.91
C HIS A 249 -8.82 7.33 -13.77
N ARG A 250 -8.54 7.88 -12.60
CA ARG A 250 -8.44 7.09 -11.36
C ARG A 250 -9.85 6.81 -10.87
N ILE A 251 -10.10 5.56 -10.51
CA ILE A 251 -11.37 5.09 -9.94
C ILE A 251 -11.12 4.71 -8.48
N TRP A 252 -11.80 5.38 -7.56
CA TRP A 252 -11.87 4.96 -6.16
C TRP A 252 -13.05 4.01 -6.02
N THR A 253 -12.80 2.79 -5.58
CA THR A 253 -13.78 1.70 -5.55
C THR A 253 -13.53 0.82 -4.33
N ASP A 254 -14.60 0.22 -3.80
CA ASP A 254 -14.56 -0.91 -2.87
C ASP A 254 -14.56 -2.27 -3.59
N TRP A 255 -14.33 -2.25 -4.91
CA TRP A 255 -14.38 -3.37 -5.86
C TRP A 255 -15.77 -3.93 -6.17
N GLU A 256 -16.83 -3.41 -5.55
CA GLU A 256 -18.23 -3.65 -5.96
C GLU A 256 -18.79 -2.40 -6.67
N ARG A 257 -18.48 -1.23 -6.11
CA ARG A 257 -19.06 0.08 -6.43
C ARG A 257 -17.98 1.13 -6.63
N ILE A 258 -18.31 2.14 -7.41
CA ILE A 258 -17.51 3.33 -7.61
C ILE A 258 -17.91 4.37 -6.57
N LEU A 259 -16.91 4.84 -5.83
CA LEU A 259 -17.05 5.84 -4.78
C LEU A 259 -16.74 7.24 -5.32
N PHE A 260 -15.59 7.35 -5.99
CA PHE A 260 -15.11 8.61 -6.58
C PHE A 260 -14.35 8.34 -7.87
N TRP A 261 -14.18 9.38 -8.67
CA TRP A 261 -13.37 9.29 -9.88
C TRP A 261 -12.76 10.65 -10.21
N ALA A 262 -11.68 10.65 -10.99
CA ALA A 262 -11.08 11.87 -11.52
C ALA A 262 -10.14 11.58 -12.68
N HIS A 263 -10.01 12.56 -13.59
CA HIS A 263 -9.01 12.50 -14.66
C HIS A 263 -7.59 12.66 -14.09
N VAL A 264 -6.74 11.66 -14.34
CA VAL A 264 -5.34 11.59 -13.89
C VAL A 264 -4.46 11.16 -15.06
N PRO A 265 -3.92 12.12 -15.84
CA PRO A 265 -3.25 11.83 -17.11
C PRO A 265 -1.93 11.05 -16.92
N THR A 266 -1.25 11.22 -15.79
CA THR A 266 0.06 10.61 -15.52
C THR A 266 0.23 10.30 -14.03
N GLY A 267 0.86 9.16 -13.71
CA GLY A 267 1.18 8.75 -12.34
C GLY A 267 -0.07 8.66 -11.44
N LEU A 268 0.07 9.04 -10.17
CA LEU A 268 -1.04 9.09 -9.21
C LEU A 268 -1.83 10.41 -9.23
N GLY A 269 -1.33 11.41 -9.96
CA GLY A 269 -1.91 12.76 -9.98
C GLY A 269 -1.84 13.47 -8.62
N GLN A 270 -2.36 14.70 -8.60
CA GLN A 270 -2.52 15.49 -7.37
C GLN A 270 -3.96 15.44 -6.83
N VAL A 271 -4.84 14.70 -7.51
CA VAL A 271 -6.25 14.60 -7.13
C VAL A 271 -6.39 13.70 -5.91
N LYS A 272 -7.17 14.16 -4.93
CA LYS A 272 -7.49 13.43 -3.70
C LYS A 272 -8.98 13.55 -3.39
N THR A 273 -9.53 12.60 -2.63
CA THR A 273 -10.87 12.75 -2.05
C THR A 273 -10.87 13.88 -1.03
N ARG A 274 -12.06 14.39 -0.66
CA ARG A 274 -12.15 15.41 0.40
C ARG A 274 -11.59 14.92 1.74
N GLU A 275 -11.77 13.64 2.03
CA GLU A 275 -11.29 13.04 3.27
C GLU A 275 -9.76 12.94 3.28
N GLU A 276 -9.16 12.52 2.16
CA GLU A 276 -7.71 12.52 1.99
C GLU A 276 -7.12 13.95 2.12
N TRP A 277 -7.81 14.99 1.66
CA TRP A 277 -7.39 16.38 1.85
C TRP A 277 -7.44 16.82 3.32
N ARG A 278 -8.48 16.43 4.07
CA ARG A 278 -8.62 16.76 5.50
C ARG A 278 -7.51 16.19 6.38
N GLN A 279 -6.89 15.09 5.96
CA GLN A 279 -5.76 14.48 6.67
C GLN A 279 -4.43 15.25 6.45
N ILE A 280 -4.39 16.18 5.50
CA ILE A 280 -3.21 16.99 5.20
C ILE A 280 -3.37 18.33 5.91
N PRO A 281 -2.34 18.83 6.64
CA PRO A 281 -2.36 20.17 7.21
C PRO A 281 -2.69 21.24 6.16
N GLU A 282 -3.61 22.17 6.46
CA GLU A 282 -4.09 23.18 5.50
C GLU A 282 -2.95 24.04 4.92
N ASN A 283 -1.90 24.29 5.69
CA ASN A 283 -0.73 25.03 5.21
C ASN A 283 0.06 24.31 4.10
N LYS A 284 -0.11 22.98 3.95
CA LYS A 284 0.45 22.16 2.87
C LYS A 284 -0.50 22.00 1.69
N TRP A 285 -1.72 22.53 1.77
CA TRP A 285 -2.64 22.50 0.65
C TRP A 285 -2.11 23.41 -0.47
N PRO A 286 -2.30 23.04 -1.74
CA PRO A 286 -1.95 23.92 -2.85
C PRO A 286 -2.86 25.16 -2.81
N ARG A 287 -2.37 26.22 -2.15
CA ARG A 287 -3.08 27.47 -1.80
C ARG A 287 -3.90 28.08 -2.95
N LYS A 288 -3.46 27.92 -4.20
CA LYS A 288 -4.15 28.51 -5.37
C LYS A 288 -5.34 27.70 -5.91
N HIS A 289 -5.64 26.49 -5.42
CA HIS A 289 -6.58 25.59 -6.13
C HIS A 289 -7.86 25.26 -5.36
N LEU A 290 -7.82 25.26 -4.02
CA LEU A 290 -9.02 25.04 -3.20
C LEU A 290 -9.77 26.36 -2.89
N GLU A 291 -9.06 27.47 -2.68
CA GLU A 291 -9.66 28.79 -2.39
C GLU A 291 -10.43 29.40 -3.57
N MET A 292 -10.08 29.06 -4.81
CA MET A 292 -10.73 29.58 -6.02
C MET A 292 -11.86 28.69 -6.58
N GLY A 293 -12.32 27.68 -5.83
CA GLY A 293 -13.41 26.80 -6.26
C GLY A 293 -13.11 25.95 -7.49
N ARG A 294 -11.84 25.87 -7.93
CA ARG A 294 -11.43 25.01 -9.05
C ARG A 294 -11.35 23.57 -8.56
N ARG A 295 -12.47 22.85 -8.72
CA ARG A 295 -12.69 21.42 -8.40
C ARG A 295 -11.70 20.42 -9.02
N SER A 296 -10.68 20.85 -9.77
CA SER A 296 -9.79 19.97 -10.55
C SER A 296 -8.85 19.10 -9.73
N LEU A 297 -8.73 19.32 -8.41
CA LEU A 297 -7.88 18.54 -7.49
C LEU A 297 -8.67 17.74 -6.44
N VAL A 298 -10.00 17.81 -6.47
CA VAL A 298 -10.87 17.03 -5.59
C VAL A 298 -11.54 15.96 -6.44
N ALA A 299 -11.42 14.70 -6.03
CA ALA A 299 -12.12 13.62 -6.71
C ALA A 299 -13.63 13.86 -6.59
N ASP A 300 -14.32 13.80 -7.72
CA ASP A 300 -15.77 14.02 -7.73
C ASP A 300 -16.44 12.76 -7.19
N SER A 301 -17.40 12.94 -6.28
CA SER A 301 -18.33 11.86 -5.94
C SER A 301 -19.09 11.47 -7.20
N PHE A 302 -19.40 10.19 -7.35
CA PHE A 302 -20.17 9.68 -8.48
C PHE A 302 -21.64 10.19 -8.40
N TYR A 303 -21.87 11.48 -8.67
CA TYR A 303 -23.18 12.13 -8.62
C TYR A 303 -23.48 12.95 -9.89
N SER A 304 -24.67 12.67 -10.44
CA SER A 304 -25.42 13.29 -11.54
C SER A 304 -24.88 13.24 -12.97
N GLU A 305 -23.97 14.13 -13.38
CA GLU A 305 -23.90 14.45 -14.82
C GLU A 305 -23.15 13.43 -15.68
N LEU A 306 -22.05 12.88 -15.14
CA LEU A 306 -21.29 11.83 -15.84
C LEU A 306 -21.99 10.47 -15.73
N SER A 307 -22.53 10.11 -14.56
CA SER A 307 -23.24 8.86 -14.39
C SER A 307 -24.44 8.79 -15.35
N THR A 308 -25.22 9.86 -15.47
CA THR A 308 -26.28 9.97 -16.49
C THR A 308 -25.74 9.82 -17.92
N ARG A 309 -24.62 10.48 -18.27
CA ARG A 309 -24.03 10.39 -19.62
C ARG A 309 -23.40 9.03 -19.94
N LEU A 310 -22.93 8.31 -18.93
CA LEU A 310 -22.41 6.95 -19.05
C LEU A 310 -23.49 5.89 -18.81
N GLY A 311 -24.77 6.29 -18.72
CA GLY A 311 -25.90 5.37 -18.54
C GLY A 311 -25.96 4.67 -17.17
N CYS A 312 -25.21 5.15 -16.18
CA CYS A 312 -25.15 4.59 -14.83
C CYS A 312 -26.13 5.32 -13.90
N LYS A 313 -26.96 4.58 -13.15
CA LYS A 313 -27.88 5.17 -12.16
C LYS A 313 -27.18 5.34 -10.81
N GLU A 314 -27.51 6.41 -10.06
CA GLU A 314 -26.94 6.72 -8.74
C GLU A 314 -27.17 5.62 -7.69
N SER A 315 -28.27 4.86 -7.82
CA SER A 315 -28.58 3.72 -6.94
C SER A 315 -27.78 2.45 -7.27
N THR A 316 -27.02 2.43 -8.38
CA THR A 316 -26.25 1.29 -8.87
C THR A 316 -24.92 1.75 -9.46
N SER A 317 -24.05 2.37 -8.67
CA SER A 317 -22.66 2.70 -9.06
C SER A 317 -21.78 1.46 -9.21
N SER A 318 -22.31 0.37 -9.79
CA SER A 318 -21.57 -0.87 -10.01
C SER A 318 -20.34 -0.59 -10.86
N LEU A 319 -19.24 -1.25 -10.49
CA LEU A 319 -17.96 -1.09 -11.19
C LEU A 319 -18.04 -1.57 -12.65
N ILE A 320 -18.80 -2.64 -12.91
CA ILE A 320 -18.83 -3.34 -14.20
C ILE A 320 -19.34 -2.47 -15.36
N PRO A 321 -20.49 -1.78 -15.26
CA PRO A 321 -20.97 -0.90 -16.35
C PRO A 321 -19.95 0.17 -16.80
N ILE A 322 -19.19 0.74 -15.87
CA ILE A 322 -18.17 1.76 -16.22
C ILE A 322 -16.96 1.13 -16.89
N VAL A 323 -16.63 -0.12 -16.55
CA VAL A 323 -15.60 -0.89 -17.25
C VAL A 323 -16.07 -1.21 -18.67
N ASP A 324 -17.33 -1.59 -18.86
CA ASP A 324 -17.91 -1.81 -20.19
C ASP A 324 -17.80 -0.57 -21.07
N VAL A 325 -18.08 0.63 -20.52
CA VAL A 325 -17.87 1.90 -21.23
C VAL A 325 -16.41 2.07 -21.67
N ALA A 326 -15.45 1.74 -20.82
CA ALA A 326 -14.02 1.81 -21.17
C ALA A 326 -13.66 0.81 -22.28
N LEU A 327 -14.27 -0.38 -22.27
CA LEU A 327 -14.07 -1.43 -23.26
C LEU A 327 -14.67 -1.05 -24.62
N GLU A 328 -15.93 -0.61 -24.67
CA GLU A 328 -16.59 -0.13 -25.89
C GLU A 328 -15.80 1.02 -26.54
N ARG A 329 -15.32 1.95 -25.71
CA ARG A 329 -14.46 3.06 -26.14
C ARG A 329 -13.13 2.59 -26.72
N TRP A 330 -12.54 1.57 -26.13
CA TRP A 330 -11.30 1.01 -26.61
C TRP A 330 -11.51 0.27 -27.94
N GLN A 331 -12.59 -0.52 -28.06
CA GLN A 331 -12.96 -1.23 -29.29
C GLN A 331 -13.21 -0.29 -30.47
N THR A 332 -13.89 0.85 -30.24
CA THR A 332 -14.17 1.86 -31.29
C THR A 332 -12.92 2.61 -31.78
N ARG A 333 -11.76 2.42 -31.16
CA ARG A 333 -10.48 3.08 -31.50
C ARG A 333 -9.46 2.17 -32.18
N LEU A 334 -9.77 0.88 -32.24
CA LEU A 334 -9.02 -0.13 -32.98
C LEU A 334 -9.42 -0.09 -34.45
#